data_AF-A0A975GDU0-F1
#
_entry.id   AF-A0A975GDU0-F1
#
_cell.length_a   1.000
_cell.length_b   1.000
_cell.length_c   1.000
_cell.angle_alpha   90.00
_cell.angle_beta   90.00
_cell.angle_gamma   90.00
#
_symmetry.space_group_name_H-M   'P 1'
#
loop_
_entity.id
_entity.type
_entity.pdbx_description
1 polymer ?
#
loop_
_entity_poly.entity_id
_entity_poly.type
_entity_poly.pdbx_seq_one_letter_code
_entity_poly.pdbx_strand_id
1 'polypeptide(L)'
;MSVATYPDNFHELKEEVRRAGLLDRVPVRGSIEMAAIILSMGIIYAIVLFWDAIEIDSIYKSIALGLFMCIVFTRAVFVSHDILHRQYFKSKSFSMKISYPFSAFILSNSSSWWDFKHNVNHHTWCNVPQKDEDILAMDGAFAPGHTGNKTWLRNSKYLIFWGAMFFMYPAFIVQSYNFVIKRKLWGELFLMLMHWPLVWGVIFYSLPIMDALLVLATLNFVLSPWLAFGFITNHLGCEVFEKEVGEKFSWMELQMRTSRSLRGGILTHWFYGGLNTQIEHHLFPKAPRFNLLKVQKMTKDFARKHNMNYFETSPIEAYVQINNVLKGY
;
A
#
# COMPACT_ATOMS: atom_id res chain seq x y z
N MET A 1 7.05 -32.89 -4.32
CA MET A 1 6.25 -33.18 -3.10
C MET A 1 4.81 -32.89 -3.43
N SER A 2 3.87 -33.77 -3.08
CA SER A 2 2.43 -33.47 -3.20
C SER A 2 2.16 -32.17 -2.44
N VAL A 3 1.75 -31.13 -3.16
CA VAL A 3 1.36 -29.86 -2.56
C VAL A 3 0.07 -30.13 -1.79
N ALA A 4 0.12 -30.04 -0.47
CA ALA A 4 -1.06 -30.25 0.36
C ALA A 4 -2.13 -29.22 -0.03
N THR A 5 -3.20 -29.68 -0.68
CA THR A 5 -4.34 -28.85 -1.07
C THR A 5 -5.12 -28.44 0.17
N TYR A 6 -5.49 -27.18 0.28
CA TYR A 6 -6.28 -26.70 1.41
C TYR A 6 -7.76 -27.06 1.19
N PRO A 7 -8.52 -27.31 2.26
CA PRO A 7 -9.97 -27.50 2.13
C PRO A 7 -10.62 -26.23 1.57
N ASP A 8 -11.56 -26.37 0.64
CA ASP A 8 -12.36 -25.25 0.15
C ASP A 8 -13.53 -24.94 1.10
N ASN A 9 -13.20 -24.42 2.28
CA ASN A 9 -14.15 -24.13 3.34
C ASN A 9 -14.14 -22.65 3.78
N PHE A 10 -13.66 -21.76 2.91
CA PHE A 10 -13.60 -20.32 3.17
C PHE A 10 -14.94 -19.71 3.60
N HIS A 11 -16.05 -20.27 3.11
CA HIS A 11 -17.39 -19.84 3.50
C HIS A 11 -17.60 -19.92 5.02
N GLU A 12 -17.08 -20.96 5.69
CA GLU A 12 -17.19 -21.12 7.16
C GLU A 12 -16.52 -19.96 7.89
N LEU A 13 -15.23 -19.70 7.60
CA LEU A 13 -14.48 -18.60 8.20
C LEU A 13 -15.15 -17.25 7.91
N LYS A 14 -15.64 -17.05 6.69
CA LYS A 14 -16.34 -15.82 6.30
C LYS A 14 -17.62 -15.60 7.09
N GLU A 15 -18.39 -16.65 7.35
CA GLU A 15 -19.58 -16.55 8.21
C GLU A 15 -19.21 -16.26 9.66
N GLU A 16 -18.17 -16.89 10.21
CA GLU A 16 -17.68 -16.60 11.57
C GLU A 16 -17.27 -15.13 11.72
N VAL A 17 -16.45 -14.61 10.79
CA VAL A 17 -15.98 -13.21 10.78
C VAL A 17 -17.15 -12.25 10.61
N ARG A 18 -18.15 -12.59 9.79
CA ARG A 18 -19.37 -11.78 9.62
C ARG A 18 -20.21 -11.76 10.90
N ARG A 19 -20.45 -12.91 11.55
CA ARG A 19 -21.21 -12.99 12.81
C ARG A 19 -20.56 -12.18 13.94
N ALA A 20 -19.23 -12.09 13.94
CA ALA A 20 -18.49 -11.26 14.88
C ALA A 20 -18.59 -9.74 14.60
N GLY A 21 -19.32 -9.30 13.56
CA GLY A 21 -19.46 -7.90 13.17
C GLY A 21 -18.19 -7.29 12.57
N LEU A 22 -17.19 -8.10 12.24
CA LEU A 22 -15.87 -7.59 11.84
C LEU A 22 -15.83 -7.08 10.38
N LEU A 23 -16.86 -7.37 9.58
CA LEU A 23 -17.03 -6.88 8.20
C LEU A 23 -17.89 -5.61 8.11
N ASP A 24 -18.43 -5.14 9.24
CA ASP A 24 -19.31 -3.98 9.27
C ASP A 24 -18.59 -2.72 8.83
N ARG A 25 -19.35 -1.82 8.20
CA ARG A 25 -18.81 -0.54 7.72
C ARG A 25 -18.62 0.40 8.89
N VAL A 26 -17.54 1.17 8.85
CA VAL A 26 -17.15 2.08 9.95
C VAL A 26 -17.17 3.56 9.51
N PRO A 27 -18.30 4.09 9.02
CA PRO A 27 -18.35 5.43 8.43
C PRO A 27 -17.94 6.53 9.41
N VAL A 28 -18.28 6.40 10.70
CA VAL A 28 -17.91 7.37 11.74
C VAL A 28 -16.41 7.41 11.93
N ARG A 29 -15.78 6.25 12.17
CA ARG A 29 -14.32 6.17 12.35
C ARG A 29 -13.56 6.59 11.10
N GLY A 30 -14.05 6.18 9.92
CA GLY A 30 -13.49 6.63 8.65
C GLY A 30 -13.58 8.15 8.46
N SER A 31 -14.71 8.76 8.86
CA SER A 31 -14.89 10.21 8.82
C SER A 31 -13.95 10.96 9.75
N ILE A 32 -13.66 10.40 10.94
CA ILE A 32 -12.67 10.95 11.87
C ILE A 32 -11.27 10.92 11.25
N GLU A 33 -10.85 9.81 10.65
CA GLU A 33 -9.53 9.74 9.99
C GLU A 33 -9.42 10.70 8.80
N MET A 34 -10.47 10.79 7.99
CA MET A 34 -10.56 11.75 6.87
C MET A 34 -10.43 13.20 7.35
N ALA A 35 -11.18 13.58 8.40
CA ALA A 35 -11.13 14.91 8.98
C ALA A 35 -9.75 15.21 9.57
N ALA A 36 -9.14 14.26 10.27
CA ALA A 36 -7.80 14.42 10.84
C ALA A 36 -6.74 14.73 9.77
N ILE A 37 -6.81 14.06 8.61
CA ILE A 37 -5.91 14.33 7.48
C ILE A 37 -6.14 15.73 6.92
N ILE A 38 -7.40 16.14 6.71
CA ILE A 38 -7.73 17.49 6.20
C ILE A 38 -7.25 18.58 7.17
N LEU A 39 -7.47 18.39 8.48
CA LEU A 39 -6.96 19.30 9.51
C LEU A 39 -5.43 19.35 9.51
N SER A 40 -4.77 18.20 9.33
CA SER A 40 -3.31 18.14 9.25
C SER A 40 -2.75 18.85 8.02
N MET A 41 -3.46 18.80 6.88
CA MET A 41 -3.13 19.64 5.72
C MET A 41 -3.28 21.14 6.04
N GLY A 42 -4.32 21.52 6.79
CA GLY A 42 -4.46 22.89 7.31
C GLY A 42 -3.29 23.31 8.19
N ILE A 43 -2.80 22.42 9.05
CA ILE A 43 -1.60 22.66 9.88
C ILE A 43 -0.35 22.81 9.01
N ILE A 44 -0.17 21.97 7.98
CA ILE A 44 0.93 22.12 7.01
C ILE A 44 0.90 23.51 6.37
N TYR A 45 -0.26 23.96 5.89
CA TYR A 45 -0.39 25.30 5.33
C TYR A 45 -0.12 26.41 6.34
N ALA A 46 -0.57 26.25 7.59
CA ALA A 46 -0.26 27.22 8.64
C ALA A 46 1.26 27.29 8.92
N ILE A 47 1.95 26.15 9.03
CA ILE A 47 3.41 26.10 9.20
C ILE A 47 4.11 26.82 8.05
N VAL A 48 3.66 26.59 6.82
CA VAL A 48 4.20 27.20 5.60
C VAL A 48 3.96 28.72 5.56
N LEU A 49 2.78 29.19 5.96
CA LEU A 49 2.44 30.62 5.96
C LEU A 49 3.11 31.40 7.09
N PHE A 50 3.35 30.77 8.23
CA PHE A 50 4.03 31.36 9.38
C PHE A 50 5.51 30.92 9.46
N TRP A 51 6.12 30.57 8.32
CA TRP A 51 7.47 29.99 8.25
C TRP A 51 8.54 30.82 8.97
N ASP A 52 8.51 32.14 8.78
CA ASP A 52 9.48 33.08 9.34
C ASP A 52 9.27 33.34 10.83
N ALA A 53 8.06 33.07 11.36
CA ALA A 53 7.77 33.18 12.79
C ALA A 53 8.29 31.98 13.59
N ILE A 54 8.72 30.90 12.93
CA ILE A 54 9.28 29.72 13.58
C ILE A 54 10.78 29.93 13.78
N GLU A 55 11.14 30.26 15.03
CA GLU A 55 12.53 30.48 15.52
C GLU A 55 13.31 29.16 15.69
N ILE A 56 13.31 28.32 14.65
CA ILE A 56 14.11 27.10 14.54
C ILE A 56 14.96 27.26 13.28
N ASP A 57 16.21 26.80 13.35
CA ASP A 57 17.10 26.82 12.18
C ASP A 57 16.45 26.10 10.98
N SER A 58 16.60 26.73 9.80
CA SER A 58 15.90 26.36 8.57
C SER A 58 16.04 24.86 8.26
N ILE A 59 17.20 24.24 8.50
CA ILE A 59 17.41 22.83 8.18
C ILE A 59 16.47 21.93 9.00
N TYR A 60 16.35 22.20 10.30
CA TYR A 60 15.57 21.36 11.22
C TYR A 60 14.08 21.56 11.01
N LYS A 61 13.60 22.80 10.81
CA LYS A 61 12.18 23.03 10.52
C LYS A 61 11.77 22.48 9.15
N SER A 62 12.66 22.50 8.15
CA SER A 62 12.41 21.90 6.82
C SER A 62 12.28 20.38 6.90
N ILE A 63 13.22 19.72 7.59
CA ILE A 63 13.16 18.27 7.81
C ILE A 63 11.91 17.91 8.64
N ALA A 64 11.61 18.66 9.70
CA ALA A 64 10.43 18.41 10.53
C ALA A 64 9.12 18.53 9.74
N LEU A 65 8.99 19.56 8.89
CA LEU A 65 7.83 19.71 8.01
C LEU A 65 7.73 18.54 7.01
N GLY A 66 8.85 18.16 6.38
CA GLY A 66 8.90 17.00 5.47
C GLY A 66 8.46 15.70 6.16
N LEU A 67 8.95 15.42 7.37
CA LEU A 67 8.55 14.25 8.16
C LEU A 67 7.08 14.29 8.59
N PHE A 68 6.57 15.47 8.97
CA PHE A 68 5.15 15.63 9.28
C PHE A 68 4.29 15.36 8.05
N MET A 69 4.66 15.90 6.89
CA MET A 69 3.99 15.60 5.62
C MET A 69 4.07 14.10 5.28
N CYS A 70 5.18 13.39 5.56
CA CYS A 70 5.24 11.94 5.37
C CYS A 70 4.15 11.22 6.15
N ILE A 71 3.95 11.58 7.43
CA ILE A 71 2.90 10.98 8.26
C ILE A 71 1.54 11.24 7.61
N VAL A 72 1.25 12.50 7.26
CA VAL A 72 -0.04 12.89 6.65
C VAL A 72 -0.29 12.16 5.33
N PHE A 73 0.72 12.07 4.45
CA PHE A 73 0.62 11.43 3.14
C PHE A 73 0.46 9.91 3.28
N THR A 74 1.21 9.26 4.18
CA THR A 74 1.03 7.83 4.49
C THR A 74 -0.37 7.56 5.03
N ARG A 75 -0.91 8.44 5.90
CA ARG A 75 -2.29 8.31 6.37
C ARG A 75 -3.31 8.50 5.24
N ALA A 76 -3.06 9.41 4.30
CA ALA A 76 -3.89 9.59 3.11
C ALA A 76 -3.89 8.36 2.18
N VAL A 77 -2.76 7.68 2.04
CA VAL A 77 -2.68 6.39 1.34
C VAL A 77 -3.60 5.37 2.01
N PHE A 78 -3.48 5.19 3.33
CA PHE A 78 -4.30 4.20 4.03
C PHE A 78 -5.79 4.52 4.00
N VAL A 79 -6.17 5.79 4.19
CA VAL A 79 -7.58 6.21 4.13
C VAL A 79 -8.16 6.03 2.73
N SER A 80 -7.45 6.46 1.69
CA SER A 80 -7.91 6.25 0.31
C SER A 80 -8.02 4.76 -0.04
N HIS A 81 -7.05 3.94 0.39
CA HIS A 81 -7.10 2.49 0.25
C HIS A 81 -8.36 1.88 0.89
N ASP A 82 -8.66 2.22 2.14
CA ASP A 82 -9.82 1.68 2.87
C ASP A 82 -11.15 2.11 2.26
N ILE A 83 -11.22 3.36 1.78
CA ILE A 83 -12.36 3.88 1.05
C ILE A 83 -12.55 3.05 -0.22
N LEU A 84 -11.51 2.79 -1.01
CA LEU A 84 -11.59 2.03 -2.25
C LEU A 84 -11.98 0.56 -2.01
N HIS A 85 -11.59 0.00 -0.87
CA HIS A 85 -12.07 -1.30 -0.39
C HIS A 85 -13.51 -1.30 0.18
N ARG A 86 -14.16 -0.12 0.17
CA ARG A 86 -15.49 0.12 0.73
C ARG A 86 -15.57 -0.24 2.21
N GLN A 87 -14.50 -0.07 2.98
CA GLN A 87 -14.48 -0.39 4.41
C GLN A 87 -15.29 0.64 5.22
N TYR A 88 -15.34 1.90 4.75
CA TYR A 88 -16.03 2.98 5.44
C TYR A 88 -17.49 3.12 5.00
N PHE A 89 -17.76 2.97 3.69
CA PHE A 89 -19.06 3.26 3.10
C PHE A 89 -19.54 2.11 2.22
N LYS A 90 -20.87 1.94 2.13
CA LYS A 90 -21.47 0.89 1.31
C LYS A 90 -21.40 1.20 -0.19
N SER A 91 -21.60 2.44 -0.64
CA SER A 91 -21.69 2.73 -2.10
C SER A 91 -20.31 2.77 -2.77
N LYS A 92 -20.14 2.03 -3.88
CA LYS A 92 -18.88 2.04 -4.68
C LYS A 92 -18.64 3.41 -5.32
N SER A 93 -19.65 3.99 -5.95
CA SER A 93 -19.54 5.31 -6.60
C SER A 93 -19.24 6.42 -5.59
N PHE A 94 -19.89 6.39 -4.42
CA PHE A 94 -19.60 7.34 -3.34
C PHE A 94 -18.17 7.17 -2.81
N SER A 95 -17.74 5.93 -2.59
CA SER A 95 -16.39 5.64 -2.12
C SER A 95 -15.33 6.14 -3.11
N MET A 96 -15.52 5.90 -4.41
CA MET A 96 -14.60 6.43 -5.43
C MET A 96 -14.52 7.97 -5.41
N LYS A 97 -15.65 8.67 -5.25
CA LYS A 97 -15.64 10.14 -5.20
C LYS A 97 -14.96 10.68 -3.94
N ILE A 98 -15.19 10.05 -2.79
CA ILE A 98 -14.64 10.49 -1.50
C ILE A 98 -13.16 10.08 -1.33
N SER A 99 -12.63 9.16 -2.15
CA SER A 99 -11.18 8.86 -2.15
C SER A 99 -10.35 9.93 -2.85
N TYR A 100 -10.91 10.72 -3.77
CA TYR A 100 -10.16 11.69 -4.56
C TYR A 100 -9.40 12.76 -3.75
N PRO A 101 -9.95 13.36 -2.68
CA PRO A 101 -9.18 14.30 -1.84
C PRO A 101 -7.91 13.65 -1.27
N PHE A 102 -7.98 12.39 -0.87
CA PHE A 102 -6.87 11.69 -0.21
C PHE A 102 -5.89 11.05 -1.20
N SER A 103 -6.36 10.67 -2.39
CA SER A 103 -5.56 10.03 -3.43
C SER A 103 -5.15 11.02 -4.52
N ALA A 104 -6.12 11.52 -5.29
CA ALA A 104 -5.84 12.38 -6.44
C ALA A 104 -5.23 13.71 -5.99
N PHE A 105 -5.81 14.37 -5.00
CA PHE A 105 -5.36 15.70 -4.59
C PHE A 105 -4.11 15.67 -3.71
N ILE A 106 -4.16 14.97 -2.56
CA ILE A 106 -3.02 14.96 -1.60
C ILE A 106 -1.81 14.22 -2.19
N LEU A 107 -2.00 13.12 -2.93
CA LEU A 107 -0.90 12.25 -3.36
C LEU A 107 -0.59 12.33 -4.86
N SER A 108 -1.37 13.06 -5.65
CA SER A 108 -1.32 12.99 -7.12
C SER A 108 -1.45 11.57 -7.68
N ASN A 109 -2.16 10.68 -6.97
CA ASN A 109 -2.35 9.28 -7.37
C ASN A 109 -3.80 9.03 -7.80
N SER A 110 -3.98 8.24 -8.85
CA SER A 110 -5.30 7.91 -9.37
C SER A 110 -5.96 6.83 -8.52
N SER A 111 -7.14 7.16 -7.99
CA SER A 111 -8.03 6.20 -7.34
C SER A 111 -8.54 5.15 -8.32
N SER A 112 -8.80 5.53 -9.58
CA SER A 112 -9.23 4.58 -10.62
C SER A 112 -8.12 3.60 -11.02
N TRP A 113 -6.89 4.09 -11.15
CA TRP A 113 -5.71 3.24 -11.37
C TRP A 113 -5.53 2.28 -10.20
N TRP A 114 -5.62 2.77 -8.97
CA TRP A 114 -5.48 1.93 -7.78
C TRP A 114 -6.60 0.89 -7.65
N ASP A 115 -7.88 1.24 -7.86
CA ASP A 115 -8.99 0.27 -7.85
C ASP A 115 -8.80 -0.82 -8.90
N PHE A 116 -8.35 -0.46 -10.10
CA PHE A 116 -8.08 -1.43 -11.16
C PHE A 116 -6.89 -2.34 -10.82
N LYS A 117 -5.74 -1.74 -10.50
CA LYS A 117 -4.51 -2.48 -10.22
C LYS A 117 -4.64 -3.35 -8.96
N HIS A 118 -5.09 -2.77 -7.86
CA HIS A 118 -5.14 -3.45 -6.57
C HIS A 118 -6.37 -4.35 -6.46
N ASN A 119 -7.58 -3.82 -6.63
CA ASN A 119 -8.80 -4.57 -6.30
C ASN A 119 -9.23 -5.54 -7.40
N VAL A 120 -9.02 -5.19 -8.67
CA VAL A 120 -9.41 -6.05 -9.79
C VAL A 120 -8.33 -7.06 -10.13
N ASN A 121 -7.06 -6.66 -10.16
CA ASN A 121 -5.96 -7.57 -10.51
C ASN A 121 -5.36 -8.24 -9.27
N HIS A 122 -4.64 -7.49 -8.44
CA HIS A 122 -3.82 -8.02 -7.35
C HIS A 122 -4.63 -8.84 -6.33
N HIS A 123 -5.78 -8.34 -5.86
CA HIS A 123 -6.65 -9.11 -4.97
C HIS A 123 -7.15 -10.39 -5.64
N THR A 124 -7.48 -10.36 -6.94
CA THR A 124 -8.02 -11.54 -7.62
C THR A 124 -6.95 -12.60 -7.90
N TRP A 125 -5.73 -12.17 -8.25
CA TRP A 125 -4.68 -13.01 -8.82
C TRP A 125 -3.31 -12.78 -8.14
N CYS A 126 -3.30 -12.63 -6.82
CA CYS A 126 -2.10 -12.31 -6.07
C CYS A 126 -0.93 -13.25 -6.40
N ASN A 127 0.24 -12.70 -6.72
CA ASN A 127 1.44 -13.41 -7.18
C ASN A 127 1.21 -14.36 -8.38
N VAL A 128 0.34 -13.99 -9.32
CA VAL A 128 0.22 -14.65 -10.63
C VAL A 128 0.73 -13.71 -11.71
N PRO A 129 1.97 -13.89 -12.24
CA PRO A 129 2.66 -12.88 -13.04
C PRO A 129 1.88 -12.41 -14.28
N GLN A 130 1.12 -13.30 -14.91
CA GLN A 130 0.32 -12.99 -16.10
C GLN A 130 -0.88 -12.06 -15.82
N LYS A 131 -1.21 -11.83 -14.56
CA LYS A 131 -2.42 -11.10 -14.12
C LYS A 131 -2.13 -10.02 -13.09
N ASP A 132 -1.14 -10.24 -12.22
CA ASP A 132 -0.72 -9.33 -11.17
C ASP A 132 0.56 -8.60 -11.56
N GLU A 133 0.40 -7.35 -11.99
CA GLU A 133 1.52 -6.48 -12.38
C GLU A 133 2.41 -6.10 -11.18
N ASP A 134 1.95 -6.26 -9.93
CA ASP A 134 2.72 -5.88 -8.74
C ASP A 134 4.02 -6.67 -8.59
N ILE A 135 4.05 -7.92 -9.05
CA ILE A 135 5.24 -8.77 -9.00
C ILE A 135 6.16 -8.63 -10.21
N LEU A 136 5.73 -7.87 -11.23
CA LEU A 136 6.50 -7.64 -12.46
C LEU A 136 7.33 -6.35 -12.44
N ALA A 137 7.51 -5.73 -11.27
CA ALA A 137 8.34 -4.54 -11.12
C ALA A 137 9.73 -4.75 -11.76
N MET A 138 10.17 -3.78 -12.58
CA MET A 138 11.40 -3.85 -13.37
C MET A 138 11.51 -5.08 -14.30
N ASP A 139 10.52 -5.31 -15.15
CA ASP A 139 10.54 -6.39 -16.17
C ASP A 139 10.59 -7.79 -15.54
N GLY A 140 9.93 -7.95 -14.40
CA GLY A 140 9.94 -9.21 -13.64
C GLY A 140 11.31 -9.58 -13.08
N ALA A 141 12.30 -8.67 -13.03
CA ALA A 141 13.66 -8.96 -12.55
C ALA A 141 13.74 -9.50 -11.11
N PHE A 142 12.63 -9.39 -10.37
CA PHE A 142 12.45 -9.85 -8.99
C PHE A 142 11.36 -10.91 -8.84
N ALA A 143 10.85 -11.46 -9.95
CA ALA A 143 9.92 -12.58 -9.97
C ALA A 143 10.69 -13.91 -10.11
N PRO A 144 10.22 -15.00 -9.47
CA PRO A 144 10.80 -16.32 -9.68
C PRO A 144 10.87 -16.70 -11.16
N GLY A 145 11.99 -17.27 -11.59
CA GLY A 145 12.20 -17.72 -12.97
C GLY A 145 12.45 -16.60 -14.00
N HIS A 146 12.44 -15.33 -13.60
CA HIS A 146 12.69 -14.18 -14.46
C HIS A 146 13.97 -13.45 -14.03
N THR A 147 15.03 -13.52 -14.84
CA THR A 147 16.30 -12.83 -14.51
C THR A 147 16.36 -11.38 -14.99
N GLY A 148 15.29 -10.90 -15.63
CA GLY A 148 15.27 -9.66 -16.41
C GLY A 148 16.11 -9.77 -17.69
N ASN A 149 15.76 -8.99 -18.71
CA ASN A 149 16.42 -9.07 -20.03
C ASN A 149 17.75 -8.30 -20.13
N LYS A 150 18.18 -7.59 -19.07
CA LYS A 150 19.35 -6.69 -19.12
C LYS A 150 20.49 -7.12 -18.18
N THR A 151 21.69 -7.31 -18.73
CA THR A 151 22.88 -7.82 -18.01
C THR A 151 23.33 -6.95 -16.84
N TRP A 152 23.17 -5.63 -16.93
CA TRP A 152 23.53 -4.70 -15.85
C TRP A 152 22.58 -4.79 -14.65
N LEU A 153 21.29 -5.07 -14.90
CA LEU A 153 20.33 -5.36 -13.83
C LEU A 153 20.78 -6.59 -13.05
N ARG A 154 21.25 -7.63 -13.75
CA ARG A 154 21.69 -8.90 -13.13
C ARG A 154 22.86 -8.74 -12.16
N ASN A 155 23.84 -7.89 -12.47
CA ASN A 155 25.06 -7.74 -11.65
C ASN A 155 24.89 -6.77 -10.47
N SER A 156 23.84 -5.95 -10.46
CA SER A 156 23.58 -4.96 -9.40
C SER A 156 22.16 -5.03 -8.86
N LYS A 157 21.47 -6.17 -9.04
CA LYS A 157 20.06 -6.38 -8.66
C LYS A 157 19.75 -5.87 -7.27
N TYR A 158 20.63 -6.14 -6.31
CA TYR A 158 20.42 -5.76 -4.92
C TYR A 158 20.41 -4.26 -4.70
N LEU A 159 21.40 -3.56 -5.25
CA LEU A 159 21.50 -2.10 -5.14
C LEU A 159 20.34 -1.43 -5.88
N ILE A 160 19.96 -1.98 -7.03
CA ILE A 160 18.87 -1.45 -7.86
C ILE A 160 17.51 -1.69 -7.18
N PHE A 161 17.27 -2.87 -6.61
CA PHE A 161 16.05 -3.17 -5.88
C PHE A 161 15.86 -2.21 -4.70
N TRP A 162 16.84 -2.12 -3.80
CA TRP A 162 16.75 -1.26 -2.63
C TRP A 162 16.78 0.23 -2.98
N GLY A 163 17.56 0.61 -3.99
CA GLY A 163 17.58 1.98 -4.52
C GLY A 163 16.23 2.39 -5.13
N ALA A 164 15.56 1.47 -5.83
CA ALA A 164 14.25 1.74 -6.42
C ALA A 164 13.15 2.04 -5.40
N MET A 165 13.29 1.55 -4.17
CA MET A 165 12.32 1.81 -3.10
C MET A 165 12.20 3.31 -2.79
N PHE A 166 13.27 4.09 -3.01
CA PHE A 166 13.24 5.54 -2.85
C PHE A 166 12.47 6.29 -3.96
N PHE A 167 12.02 5.58 -5.00
CA PHE A 167 11.30 6.14 -6.14
C PHE A 167 9.87 5.59 -6.27
N MET A 168 9.37 4.85 -5.28
CA MET A 168 8.04 4.25 -5.36
C MET A 168 6.91 5.30 -5.44
N TYR A 169 6.99 6.38 -4.65
CA TYR A 169 5.98 7.45 -4.70
C TYR A 169 5.90 8.12 -6.08
N PRO A 170 7.00 8.63 -6.68
CA PRO A 170 6.93 9.19 -8.03
C PRO A 170 6.56 8.16 -9.10
N ALA A 171 6.98 6.89 -8.96
CA ALA A 171 6.57 5.84 -9.88
C ALA A 171 5.04 5.61 -9.88
N PHE A 172 4.38 5.75 -8.73
CA PHE A 172 2.92 5.62 -8.63
C PHE A 172 2.19 6.81 -9.29
N ILE A 173 2.74 8.02 -9.18
CA ILE A 173 2.21 9.21 -9.87
C ILE A 173 2.29 9.02 -11.40
N VAL A 174 3.45 8.57 -11.90
CA VAL A 174 3.64 8.34 -13.35
C VAL A 174 2.68 7.26 -13.87
N GLN A 175 2.55 6.14 -13.16
CA GLN A 175 1.60 5.09 -13.53
C GLN A 175 0.15 5.58 -13.50
N SER A 176 -0.19 6.38 -12.49
CA SER A 176 -1.51 7.00 -12.37
C SER A 176 -1.80 7.93 -13.54
N TYR A 177 -0.87 8.80 -13.94
CA TYR A 177 -1.02 9.67 -15.11
C TYR A 177 -1.18 8.89 -16.41
N ASN A 178 -0.32 7.90 -16.64
CA ASN A 178 -0.43 7.04 -17.82
C ASN A 178 -1.80 6.37 -17.89
N PHE A 179 -2.33 5.90 -16.76
CA PHE A 179 -3.64 5.27 -16.69
C PHE A 179 -4.78 6.25 -17.00
N VAL A 180 -4.85 7.40 -16.31
CA VAL A 180 -5.96 8.35 -16.48
C VAL A 180 -5.95 9.01 -17.86
N ILE A 181 -4.78 9.28 -18.45
CA ILE A 181 -4.66 9.83 -19.80
C ILE A 181 -5.13 8.80 -20.83
N LYS A 182 -4.64 7.56 -20.76
CA LYS A 182 -5.02 6.48 -21.68
C LYS A 182 -6.52 6.17 -21.61
N ARG A 183 -7.11 6.26 -20.41
CA ARG A 183 -8.55 6.02 -20.16
C ARG A 183 -9.41 7.28 -20.32
N LYS A 184 -8.82 8.44 -20.63
CA LYS A 184 -9.51 9.74 -20.79
C LYS A 184 -10.31 10.16 -19.55
N LEU A 185 -9.79 9.89 -18.35
CA LEU A 185 -10.41 10.25 -17.07
C LEU A 185 -10.07 11.70 -16.68
N TRP A 186 -10.54 12.66 -17.48
CA TRP A 186 -10.11 14.07 -17.40
C TRP A 186 -10.42 14.74 -16.06
N GLY A 187 -11.55 14.43 -15.43
CA GLY A 187 -11.90 14.98 -14.13
C GLY A 187 -10.93 14.53 -13.02
N GLU A 188 -10.52 13.25 -13.05
CA GLU A 188 -9.54 12.74 -12.10
C GLU A 188 -8.13 13.28 -12.40
N LEU A 189 -7.75 13.36 -13.68
CA LEU A 189 -6.49 14.00 -14.09
C LEU A 189 -6.42 15.45 -13.61
N PHE A 190 -7.50 16.22 -13.75
CA PHE A 190 -7.58 17.59 -13.24
C PHE A 190 -7.30 17.65 -11.73
N LEU A 191 -7.97 16.80 -10.93
CA LEU A 191 -7.75 16.74 -9.49
C LEU A 191 -6.32 16.34 -9.12
N MET A 192 -5.71 15.43 -9.90
CA MET A 192 -4.31 15.06 -9.71
C MET A 192 -3.35 16.19 -10.06
N LEU A 193 -3.62 16.95 -11.13
CA LEU A 193 -2.80 18.10 -11.51
C LEU A 193 -2.90 19.24 -10.51
N MET A 194 -4.04 19.39 -9.83
CA MET A 194 -4.24 20.37 -8.75
C MET A 194 -3.32 20.14 -7.55
N HIS A 195 -2.80 18.92 -7.35
CA HIS A 195 -1.76 18.64 -6.36
C HIS A 195 -0.57 19.61 -6.48
N TRP A 196 -0.08 19.85 -7.71
CA TRP A 196 1.15 20.59 -7.93
C TRP A 196 1.06 22.05 -7.52
N PRO A 197 0.12 22.88 -8.03
CA PRO A 197 0.04 24.26 -7.62
C PRO A 197 -0.45 24.42 -6.17
N LEU A 198 -1.35 23.55 -5.69
CA LEU A 198 -2.01 23.76 -4.39
C LEU A 198 -1.27 23.15 -3.21
N VAL A 199 -0.43 22.14 -3.42
CA VAL A 199 0.46 21.61 -2.38
C VAL A 199 1.85 22.18 -2.58
N TRP A 200 2.51 21.82 -3.68
CA TRP A 200 3.90 22.21 -3.90
C TRP A 200 4.06 23.67 -4.31
N GLY A 201 3.17 24.22 -5.13
CA GLY A 201 3.21 25.62 -5.54
C GLY A 201 3.12 26.56 -4.34
N VAL A 202 2.25 26.25 -3.38
CA VAL A 202 2.15 27.00 -2.11
C VAL A 202 3.45 26.89 -1.30
N ILE A 203 4.04 25.69 -1.17
CA ILE A 203 5.30 25.49 -0.45
C ILE A 203 6.45 26.25 -1.12
N PHE A 204 6.64 26.08 -2.43
CA PHE A 204 7.73 26.73 -3.18
C PHE A 204 7.54 28.24 -3.33
N TYR A 205 6.31 28.73 -3.26
CA TYR A 205 6.03 30.17 -3.25
C TYR A 205 6.34 30.80 -1.89
N SER A 206 6.06 30.09 -0.80
CA SER A 206 6.12 30.67 0.55
C SER A 206 7.47 30.46 1.25
N LEU A 207 8.21 29.40 0.89
CA LEU A 207 9.48 29.06 1.53
C LEU A 207 10.67 29.51 0.67
N PRO A 208 11.83 29.78 1.29
CA PRO A 208 13.10 29.82 0.58
C PRO A 208 13.30 28.54 -0.24
N ILE A 209 13.88 28.66 -1.43
CA ILE A 209 14.00 27.55 -2.38
C ILE A 209 14.68 26.31 -1.78
N MET A 210 15.71 26.52 -0.95
CA MET A 210 16.45 25.43 -0.30
C MET A 210 15.60 24.70 0.74
N ASP A 211 14.80 25.43 1.52
CA ASP A 211 13.89 24.88 2.53
C ASP A 211 12.82 24.03 1.84
N ALA A 212 12.21 24.54 0.77
CA ALA A 212 11.22 23.81 -0.03
C ALA A 212 11.81 22.52 -0.66
N LEU A 213 13.04 22.59 -1.18
CA LEU A 213 13.75 21.42 -1.71
C LEU A 213 14.07 20.40 -0.61
N LEU A 214 14.44 20.84 0.59
CA LEU A 214 14.67 19.96 1.74
C LEU A 214 13.38 19.28 2.21
N VAL A 215 12.25 19.99 2.24
CA VAL A 215 10.92 19.41 2.51
C VAL A 215 10.58 18.35 1.46
N LEU A 216 10.75 18.66 0.17
CA LEU A 216 10.51 17.74 -0.94
C LEU A 216 11.40 16.50 -0.87
N ALA A 217 12.70 16.68 -0.62
CA ALA A 217 13.65 15.59 -0.49
C ALA A 217 13.29 14.71 0.71
N THR A 218 13.07 15.30 1.89
CA THR A 218 12.69 14.57 3.10
C THR A 218 11.42 13.76 2.86
N LEU A 219 10.38 14.38 2.25
CA LEU A 219 9.15 13.67 1.92
C LEU A 219 9.41 12.46 1.02
N ASN A 220 10.09 12.65 -0.12
CA ASN A 220 10.28 11.56 -1.09
C ASN A 220 11.16 10.43 -0.55
N PHE A 221 12.25 10.77 0.14
CA PHE A 221 13.21 9.80 0.67
C PHE A 221 12.69 9.01 1.87
N VAL A 222 11.65 9.50 2.56
CA VAL A 222 11.02 8.80 3.68
C VAL A 222 9.70 8.11 3.27
N LEU A 223 8.86 8.80 2.49
CA LEU A 223 7.57 8.26 2.05
C LEU A 223 7.76 7.07 1.10
N SER A 224 8.65 7.16 0.11
CA SER A 224 8.80 6.09 -0.88
C SER A 224 9.22 4.75 -0.26
N PRO A 225 10.26 4.69 0.61
CA PRO A 225 10.59 3.44 1.30
C PRO A 225 9.49 2.97 2.25
N TRP A 226 8.78 3.88 2.92
CA TRP A 226 7.66 3.48 3.79
C TRP A 226 6.55 2.81 2.99
N LEU A 227 6.15 3.38 1.85
CA LEU A 227 5.19 2.74 0.93
C LEU A 227 5.71 1.38 0.46
N ALA A 228 6.96 1.31 0.03
CA ALA A 228 7.59 0.06 -0.39
C ALA A 228 7.51 -1.03 0.67
N PHE A 229 7.86 -0.71 1.90
CA PHE A 229 7.76 -1.65 3.00
C PHE A 229 6.34 -2.19 3.15
N GLY A 230 5.31 -1.34 3.04
CA GLY A 230 3.91 -1.76 3.10
C GLY A 230 3.49 -2.82 2.07
N PHE A 231 4.12 -2.86 0.90
CA PHE A 231 3.74 -3.75 -0.20
C PHE A 231 4.67 -4.95 -0.35
N ILE A 232 6.00 -4.73 -0.32
CA ILE A 232 6.97 -5.79 -0.67
C ILE A 232 7.04 -6.87 0.41
N THR A 233 7.00 -6.50 1.69
CA THR A 233 7.25 -7.45 2.79
C THR A 233 6.15 -8.48 2.93
N ASN A 234 5.01 -8.26 2.29
CA ASN A 234 3.85 -9.13 2.43
C ASN A 234 3.68 -10.12 1.27
N HIS A 235 4.37 -9.91 0.15
CA HIS A 235 4.23 -10.74 -1.07
C HIS A 235 5.55 -11.28 -1.59
N LEU A 236 6.63 -10.51 -1.46
CA LEU A 236 7.93 -10.91 -1.96
C LEU A 236 8.50 -12.04 -1.10
N GLY A 237 8.92 -13.12 -1.77
CA GLY A 237 9.36 -14.36 -1.13
C GLY A 237 8.23 -15.28 -0.68
N CYS A 238 6.96 -14.96 -0.96
CA CYS A 238 5.86 -15.93 -0.91
C CYS A 238 5.85 -16.77 -2.19
N GLU A 239 4.96 -17.77 -2.26
CA GLU A 239 4.83 -18.58 -3.48
C GLU A 239 4.30 -17.73 -4.64
N VAL A 240 4.73 -18.09 -5.85
CA VAL A 240 4.30 -17.47 -7.11
C VAL A 240 3.82 -18.60 -8.01
N PHE A 241 2.65 -18.43 -8.61
CA PHE A 241 2.03 -19.47 -9.42
C PHE A 241 1.78 -18.96 -10.83
N GLU A 242 2.15 -19.76 -11.82
CA GLU A 242 1.68 -19.58 -13.18
C GLU A 242 0.14 -19.67 -13.21
N LYS A 243 -0.49 -18.96 -14.14
CA LYS A 243 -1.96 -18.85 -14.23
C LYS A 243 -2.66 -20.21 -14.24
N GLU A 244 -2.16 -21.17 -15.00
CA GLU A 244 -2.74 -22.50 -15.15
C GLU A 244 -2.71 -23.32 -13.85
N VAL A 245 -1.78 -23.01 -12.96
CA VAL A 245 -1.68 -23.61 -11.63
C VAL A 245 -2.56 -22.85 -10.64
N GLY A 246 -2.50 -21.51 -10.66
CA GLY A 246 -3.30 -20.65 -9.78
C GLY A 246 -4.80 -20.88 -9.93
N GLU A 247 -5.28 -21.11 -11.16
CA GLU A 247 -6.70 -21.41 -11.46
C GLU A 247 -7.23 -22.70 -10.83
N LYS A 248 -6.34 -23.60 -10.37
CA LYS A 248 -6.72 -24.87 -9.74
C LYS A 248 -6.91 -24.75 -8.23
N PHE A 249 -6.39 -23.68 -7.62
CA PHE A 249 -6.52 -23.46 -6.18
C PHE A 249 -7.88 -22.85 -5.83
N SER A 250 -8.38 -23.17 -4.62
CA SER A 250 -9.48 -22.41 -4.05
C SER A 250 -9.04 -20.96 -3.82
N TRP A 251 -10.01 -20.04 -3.72
CA TRP A 251 -9.74 -18.63 -3.40
C TRP A 251 -8.85 -18.50 -2.16
N MET A 252 -9.21 -19.18 -1.07
CA MET A 252 -8.49 -19.08 0.18
C MET A 252 -7.09 -19.68 0.09
N GLU A 253 -6.93 -20.82 -0.59
CA GLU A 253 -5.62 -21.43 -0.77
C GLU A 253 -4.67 -20.49 -1.52
N LEU A 254 -5.13 -19.91 -2.64
CA LEU A 254 -4.31 -18.99 -3.41
C LEU A 254 -3.85 -17.83 -2.53
N GLN A 255 -4.78 -17.13 -1.87
CA GLN A 255 -4.47 -15.96 -1.06
C GLN A 255 -3.55 -16.27 0.13
N MET A 256 -3.72 -17.42 0.79
CA MET A 256 -2.89 -17.79 1.94
C MET A 256 -1.46 -18.17 1.56
N ARG A 257 -1.24 -18.66 0.34
CA ARG A 257 0.09 -19.11 -0.12
C ARG A 257 0.89 -17.99 -0.79
N THR A 258 0.20 -17.02 -1.39
CA THR A 258 0.81 -15.90 -2.11
C THR A 258 0.97 -14.63 -1.25
N SER A 259 0.54 -14.68 0.01
CA SER A 259 0.71 -13.58 0.95
C SER A 259 1.24 -14.06 2.31
N ARG A 260 1.82 -13.15 3.07
CA ARG A 260 2.24 -13.37 4.45
C ARG A 260 1.78 -12.23 5.33
N SER A 261 1.53 -12.53 6.60
CA SER A 261 1.28 -11.51 7.62
C SER A 261 2.53 -11.26 8.47
N LEU A 262 2.66 -10.06 9.04
CA LEU A 262 3.76 -9.62 9.88
C LEU A 262 3.33 -9.45 11.33
N ARG A 263 4.06 -10.10 12.24
CA ARG A 263 3.92 -9.93 13.69
C ARG A 263 4.71 -8.73 14.19
N GLY A 264 4.30 -8.19 15.34
CA GLY A 264 4.98 -7.05 15.98
C GLY A 264 4.07 -6.12 16.78
N GLY A 265 2.81 -6.50 16.98
CA GLY A 265 1.88 -5.80 17.86
C GLY A 265 1.41 -4.46 17.30
N ILE A 266 1.05 -3.54 18.21
CA ILE A 266 0.38 -2.28 17.86
C ILE A 266 1.26 -1.35 17.02
N LEU A 267 2.58 -1.33 17.24
CA LEU A 267 3.50 -0.44 16.52
C LEU A 267 3.67 -0.88 15.06
N THR A 268 3.87 -2.18 14.82
CA THR A 268 3.89 -2.74 13.46
C THR A 268 2.53 -2.52 12.79
N HIS A 269 1.42 -2.76 13.49
CA HIS A 269 0.09 -2.53 12.94
C HIS A 269 -0.16 -1.08 12.54
N TRP A 270 0.35 -0.12 13.33
CA TRP A 270 0.26 1.30 13.02
C TRP A 270 1.15 1.69 11.84
N PHE A 271 2.41 1.22 11.84
CA PHE A 271 3.39 1.56 10.80
C PHE A 271 2.97 1.05 9.42
N TYR A 272 2.54 -0.20 9.33
CA TYR A 272 2.01 -0.79 8.10
C TYR A 272 0.56 -0.37 7.82
N GLY A 273 -0.04 0.39 8.75
CA GLY A 273 -1.43 0.78 8.70
C GLY A 273 -2.32 -0.39 8.39
N GLY A 274 -2.24 -1.49 9.15
CA GLY A 274 -3.02 -2.72 8.98
C GLY A 274 -2.64 -3.62 7.81
N LEU A 275 -1.75 -3.21 6.90
CA LEU A 275 -1.27 -4.08 5.82
C LEU A 275 -0.25 -5.11 6.30
N ASN A 276 0.14 -5.09 7.58
CA ASN A 276 0.85 -6.21 8.19
C ASN A 276 -0.02 -7.46 8.31
N THR A 277 -1.35 -7.37 8.24
CA THR A 277 -2.25 -8.54 8.23
C THR A 277 -2.68 -8.84 6.79
N GLN A 278 -1.73 -9.15 5.92
CA GLN A 278 -1.98 -9.21 4.48
C GLN A 278 -2.82 -10.41 4.07
N ILE A 279 -2.65 -11.57 4.72
CA ILE A 279 -3.50 -12.74 4.47
C ILE A 279 -4.97 -12.36 4.72
N GLU A 280 -5.24 -11.69 5.83
CA GLU A 280 -6.58 -11.25 6.20
C GLU A 280 -7.11 -10.17 5.28
N HIS A 281 -6.24 -9.26 4.83
CA HIS A 281 -6.59 -8.22 3.88
C HIS A 281 -7.02 -8.79 2.53
N HIS A 282 -6.36 -9.85 2.03
CA HIS A 282 -6.76 -10.53 0.79
C HIS A 282 -8.00 -11.41 0.96
N LEU A 283 -8.12 -12.13 2.08
CA LEU A 283 -9.31 -12.94 2.36
C LEU A 283 -10.55 -12.06 2.60
N PHE A 284 -10.37 -10.93 3.29
CA PHE A 284 -11.44 -10.03 3.72
C PHE A 284 -11.12 -8.56 3.39
N PRO A 285 -11.00 -8.18 2.10
CA PRO A 285 -10.63 -6.80 1.70
C PRO A 285 -11.61 -5.75 2.24
N LYS A 286 -12.84 -6.18 2.45
CA LYS A 286 -13.94 -5.38 2.99
C LYS A 286 -13.93 -5.23 4.51
N ALA A 287 -13.09 -5.95 5.24
CA ALA A 287 -12.95 -5.80 6.69
C ALA A 287 -12.19 -4.50 6.97
N PRO A 288 -12.71 -3.59 7.82
CA PRO A 288 -11.98 -2.39 8.20
C PRO A 288 -10.65 -2.74 8.86
N ARG A 289 -9.60 -1.97 8.55
CA ARG A 289 -8.26 -2.16 9.14
C ARG A 289 -8.20 -2.20 10.66
N PHE A 290 -9.17 -1.58 11.32
CA PHE A 290 -9.32 -1.57 12.78
C PHE A 290 -9.73 -2.93 13.35
N ASN A 291 -10.34 -3.78 12.52
CA ASN A 291 -10.77 -5.11 12.87
C ASN A 291 -9.76 -6.18 12.43
N LEU A 292 -8.78 -5.84 11.57
CA LEU A 292 -7.92 -6.85 10.96
C LEU A 292 -7.10 -7.67 11.97
N LEU A 293 -6.66 -7.13 13.11
CA LEU A 293 -6.01 -7.94 14.15
C LEU A 293 -6.96 -8.98 14.78
N LYS A 294 -8.25 -8.66 14.87
CA LYS A 294 -9.28 -9.61 15.34
C LYS A 294 -9.56 -10.67 14.29
N VAL A 295 -9.66 -10.25 13.02
CA VAL A 295 -9.78 -11.17 11.88
C VAL A 295 -8.56 -12.10 11.82
N GLN A 296 -7.36 -11.57 12.05
CA GLN A 296 -6.11 -12.33 12.05
C GLN A 296 -6.13 -13.47 13.07
N LYS A 297 -6.60 -13.18 14.28
CA LYS A 297 -6.77 -14.19 15.32
C LYS A 297 -7.70 -15.31 14.84
N MET A 298 -8.85 -14.97 14.27
CA MET A 298 -9.80 -15.95 13.73
C MET A 298 -9.22 -16.77 12.57
N THR A 299 -8.52 -16.12 11.63
CA THR A 299 -7.85 -16.79 10.51
C THR A 299 -6.79 -17.77 11.00
N LYS A 300 -5.99 -17.41 12.01
CA LYS A 300 -4.98 -18.31 12.61
C LYS A 300 -5.63 -19.52 13.29
N ASP A 301 -6.69 -19.31 14.07
CA ASP A 301 -7.39 -20.38 14.76
C ASP A 301 -8.04 -21.34 13.74
N PHE A 302 -8.61 -20.80 12.66
CA PHE A 302 -9.14 -21.58 11.55
C PHE A 302 -8.05 -22.35 10.79
N ALA A 303 -6.91 -21.72 10.50
CA ALA A 303 -5.77 -22.37 9.85
C ALA A 303 -5.27 -23.57 10.68
N ARG A 304 -5.15 -23.41 12.00
CA ARG A 304 -4.79 -24.50 12.92
C ARG A 304 -5.82 -25.63 12.92
N LYS A 305 -7.11 -25.29 13.01
CA LYS A 305 -8.22 -26.27 13.02
C LYS A 305 -8.22 -27.14 11.76
N HIS A 306 -7.85 -26.58 10.61
CA HIS A 306 -7.90 -27.24 9.32
C HIS A 306 -6.52 -27.65 8.77
N ASN A 307 -5.47 -27.65 9.59
CA ASN A 307 -4.09 -28.00 9.22
C ASN A 307 -3.55 -27.23 8.00
N MET A 308 -3.92 -25.95 7.87
CA MET A 308 -3.40 -25.06 6.84
C MET A 308 -2.17 -24.29 7.35
N ASN A 309 -1.21 -24.04 6.48
CA ASN A 309 -0.05 -23.23 6.83
C ASN A 309 -0.46 -21.75 6.89
N TYR A 310 -0.23 -21.10 8.03
CA TYR A 310 -0.39 -19.66 8.18
C TYR A 310 0.99 -19.00 8.13
N PHE A 311 1.31 -18.34 7.01
CA PHE A 311 2.64 -17.76 6.84
C PHE A 311 2.77 -16.42 7.58
N GLU A 312 3.49 -16.44 8.70
CA GLU A 312 3.77 -15.25 9.52
C GLU A 312 5.26 -15.07 9.80
N THR A 313 5.75 -13.84 9.64
CA THR A 313 7.13 -13.48 10.00
C THR A 313 7.17 -12.17 10.80
N SER A 314 8.30 -11.83 11.40
CA SER A 314 8.58 -10.44 11.78
C SER A 314 8.97 -9.61 10.54
N PRO A 315 8.89 -8.27 10.60
CA PRO A 315 9.43 -7.41 9.53
C PRO A 315 10.89 -7.73 9.19
N ILE A 316 11.74 -7.92 10.21
CA ILE A 316 13.16 -8.24 10.04
C ILE A 316 13.34 -9.57 9.29
N GLU A 317 12.62 -10.61 9.70
CA GLU A 317 12.64 -11.90 9.01
C GLU A 317 12.18 -11.78 7.55
N ALA A 318 11.16 -10.96 7.26
CA ALA A 318 10.70 -10.71 5.89
C ALA A 318 11.80 -10.07 5.06
N TYR A 319 12.51 -9.07 5.59
CA TYR A 319 13.65 -8.43 4.90
C TYR A 319 14.79 -9.41 4.63
N VAL A 320 15.13 -10.27 5.60
CA VAL A 320 16.16 -11.30 5.43
C VAL A 320 15.74 -12.28 4.32
N GLN A 321 14.49 -12.72 4.32
CA GLN A 321 13.97 -13.62 3.28
C GLN A 321 13.95 -12.97 1.91
N ILE A 322 13.52 -11.71 1.81
CA ILE A 322 13.60 -10.92 0.56
C ILE A 322 15.03 -10.85 0.07
N ASN A 323 15.98 -10.53 0.94
CA ASN A 323 17.39 -10.48 0.58
C ASN A 323 17.91 -11.82 0.07
N ASN A 324 17.57 -12.92 0.75
CA ASN A 324 17.99 -14.26 0.33
C ASN A 324 17.37 -14.67 -1.02
N VAL A 325 16.09 -14.33 -1.23
CA VAL A 325 15.40 -14.55 -2.51
C VAL A 325 16.06 -13.76 -3.63
N LEU A 326 16.41 -12.49 -3.39
CA LEU A 326 17.13 -11.64 -4.35
C LEU A 326 18.55 -12.14 -4.67
N LYS A 327 19.21 -12.87 -3.75
CA LYS A 327 20.51 -13.52 -4.01
C LYS A 327 20.37 -14.82 -4.82
N GLY A 328 19.21 -15.48 -4.72
CA GLY A 328 18.91 -16.72 -5.42
C GLY A 328 18.45 -16.53 -6.87
N TYR A 329 18.05 -15.31 -7.24
CA TYR A 329 17.68 -14.90 -8.60
C TYR A 329 18.83 -14.23 -9.34
#